data_AF-A0A920TJ75-F1
#
_entry.id   AF-A0A920TJ75-F1
#
_cell.length_a   1.000
_cell.length_b   1.000
_cell.length_c   1.000
_cell.angle_alpha   90.00
_cell.angle_beta   90.00
_cell.angle_gamma   90.00
#
_symmetry.space_group_name_H-M   'P 1'
#
loop_
_entity.id
_entity.type
_entity.pdbx_description
1 polymer ?
#
loop_
_entity_poly.entity_id
_entity_poly.type
_entity_poly.pdbx_seq_one_letter_code
_entity_poly.pdbx_strand_id
1 'polypeptide(L)'
;MPTEFFLASVASCLCLAVSHIGKKKKIDLNTIEVNASAEKDTEIFQFKEIHLQVKAIFLRRKSITCDAGKKVLFCQQYYHRRLPQKTYDQINNPVRIMPIRGENYLMTNKVIKFHEDLKVINIGLEGFAQDLKQQDVKVVEVDWCPPADGQENLIELLKKINYNQDLVEEINSANKMVIERIQNANPQVIDILPAGEAMKLPMHTILHSGPPISWDRMCGPQKRAVLGAIQFEGWAENLNKAIKLVENGKVILHPCYKYNGIGPMTGIISPSMPVLVTRNEPYGNYCFSTFNEGRGNTLWFGVCDKETLKRLKWIRDTLGPAMKAAVKKHGPINVFDIVEKGLQMGDECHARHVASTALLIKQLIPAMLEAGVQGDTVASIIRFMNENSHFFLNFTLSAVKVTMDSAHNIPFSTIVTGMSRNGVDFMLRVAGLGETCIVDPVSDMDKAIYYTDFTVQDAAGDIGDSAIVETCGLGGMAIASAPSVAPFVGGKFSDQIESIQKLNSITVAMHDRFKMPAMDMENTPLGIDILRVVETRIVPFITTGVLHETSATVGQIGTGIANAPVTLFDQALVALAKEWNIKTQLPYPASIIQIEKEKVGLP
;
A
#
# COMPACT_ATOMS: atom_id res chain seq x y z
N MET A 1 -33.26 18.68 15.87
CA MET A 1 -33.47 18.95 14.43
C MET A 1 -32.17 19.46 13.83
N PRO A 2 -31.92 19.27 12.52
CA PRO A 2 -30.71 19.75 11.83
C PRO A 2 -30.41 21.24 12.05
N THR A 3 -31.48 22.05 12.17
CA THR A 3 -31.42 23.48 12.46
C THR A 3 -30.85 23.81 13.85
N GLU A 4 -31.17 23.01 14.89
CA GLU A 4 -30.56 23.19 16.22
C GLU A 4 -29.10 22.72 16.24
N PHE A 5 -28.75 21.65 15.51
CA PHE A 5 -27.36 21.19 15.37
C PHE A 5 -26.49 22.23 14.67
N PHE A 6 -27.01 22.88 13.62
CA PHE A 6 -26.31 23.97 12.94
C PHE A 6 -26.05 25.16 13.89
N LEU A 7 -27.06 25.62 14.62
CA LEU A 7 -26.90 26.74 15.57
C LEU A 7 -25.93 26.39 16.71
N ALA A 8 -25.99 25.16 17.24
CA ALA A 8 -25.05 24.67 18.25
C ALA A 8 -23.60 24.60 17.70
N SER A 9 -23.44 24.17 16.45
CA SER A 9 -22.13 24.08 15.79
C SER A 9 -21.50 25.46 15.56
N VAL A 10 -22.30 26.43 15.10
CA VAL A 10 -21.86 27.83 14.92
C VAL A 10 -21.49 28.47 16.26
N ALA A 11 -22.31 28.26 17.31
CA ALA A 11 -22.01 28.76 18.65
C ALA A 11 -20.71 28.18 19.21
N SER A 12 -20.52 26.86 19.08
CA SER A 12 -19.33 26.15 19.56
C SER A 12 -18.07 26.60 18.82
N CYS A 13 -18.12 26.73 17.49
CA CYS A 13 -17.01 27.25 16.69
C CYS A 13 -16.60 28.66 17.12
N LEU A 14 -17.57 29.53 17.40
CA LEU A 14 -17.29 30.90 17.83
C LEU A 14 -16.71 30.97 19.25
N CYS A 15 -17.15 30.09 20.17
CA CYS A 15 -16.51 29.94 21.49
C CYS A 15 -15.01 29.61 21.36
N LEU A 16 -14.68 28.64 20.50
CA LEU A 16 -13.30 28.22 20.26
C LEU A 16 -12.46 29.33 19.63
N ALA A 17 -13.03 30.05 18.65
CA ALA A 17 -12.36 31.18 18.02
C ALA A 17 -12.02 32.29 19.01
N VAL A 18 -12.98 32.69 19.86
CA VAL A 18 -12.79 33.74 20.87
C VAL A 18 -11.78 33.30 21.93
N SER A 19 -11.84 32.04 22.38
CA SER A 19 -10.89 31.47 23.34
C SER A 19 -9.46 31.45 22.77
N HIS A 20 -9.29 31.02 21.51
CA HIS A 20 -8.01 31.00 20.83
C HIS A 20 -7.42 32.41 20.68
N ILE A 21 -8.23 33.39 20.29
CA ILE A 21 -7.80 34.80 20.18
C ILE A 21 -7.40 35.34 21.55
N GLY A 22 -8.17 35.03 22.59
CA GLY A 22 -7.85 35.40 23.97
C GLY A 22 -6.48 34.89 24.38
N LYS A 23 -6.23 33.59 24.17
CA LYS A 23 -4.93 32.97 24.44
C LYS A 23 -3.79 33.63 23.66
N LYS A 24 -3.97 33.86 22.35
CA LYS A 24 -2.96 34.50 21.49
C LYS A 24 -2.65 35.94 21.91
N LYS A 25 -3.66 36.69 22.37
CA LYS A 25 -3.51 38.07 22.85
C LYS A 25 -3.19 38.16 24.35
N LYS A 26 -2.94 37.03 25.03
CA LYS A 26 -2.67 36.94 26.48
C LYS A 26 -3.77 37.63 27.32
N ILE A 27 -5.01 37.35 26.96
CA ILE A 27 -6.21 37.80 27.65
C ILE A 27 -6.76 36.60 28.41
N ASP A 28 -6.79 36.69 29.74
CA ASP A 28 -7.35 35.66 30.59
C ASP A 28 -8.89 35.74 30.56
N LEU A 29 -9.48 34.80 29.83
CA LEU A 29 -10.92 34.59 29.70
C LEU A 29 -11.35 33.60 30.79
N ASN A 30 -12.26 34.00 31.68
CA ASN A 30 -12.75 33.13 32.74
C ASN A 30 -13.93 32.27 32.24
N THR A 31 -14.88 32.90 31.56
CA THR A 31 -16.03 32.25 30.94
C THR A 31 -16.35 32.90 29.61
N ILE A 32 -16.81 32.08 28.65
CA ILE A 32 -17.29 32.49 27.34
C ILE A 32 -18.61 31.77 27.10
N GLU A 33 -19.63 32.53 26.76
CA GLU A 33 -20.96 32.04 26.41
C GLU A 33 -21.31 32.61 25.04
N VAL A 34 -21.67 31.74 24.09
CA VAL A 34 -22.17 32.14 22.78
C VAL A 34 -23.58 31.62 22.64
N ASN A 35 -24.55 32.53 22.62
CA ASN A 35 -25.94 32.19 22.29
C ASN A 35 -26.14 32.37 20.80
N ALA A 36 -26.52 31.30 20.12
CA ALA A 36 -26.96 31.33 18.73
C ALA A 36 -28.46 31.11 18.66
N SER A 37 -29.17 32.06 18.06
CA SER A 37 -30.59 31.96 17.76
C SER A 37 -30.81 32.36 16.30
N ALA A 38 -31.91 31.91 15.69
CA ALA A 38 -32.21 32.30 14.32
C ALA A 38 -33.71 32.43 14.09
N GLU A 39 -34.07 33.37 13.22
CA GLU A 39 -35.44 33.54 12.72
C GLU A 39 -35.65 32.55 11.57
N LYS A 40 -36.61 31.62 11.74
CA LYS A 40 -36.93 30.61 10.73
C LYS A 40 -37.90 31.21 9.71
N ASP A 41 -37.57 31.09 8.44
CA ASP A 41 -38.52 31.30 7.36
C ASP A 41 -39.37 30.03 7.21
N THR A 42 -40.66 30.16 7.50
CA THR A 42 -41.60 29.03 7.52
C THR A 42 -42.06 28.60 6.12
N GLU A 43 -41.79 29.38 5.08
CA GLU A 43 -42.19 29.04 3.71
C GLU A 43 -41.12 28.22 2.97
N ILE A 44 -39.84 28.53 3.21
CA ILE A 44 -38.70 27.86 2.54
C ILE A 44 -37.86 26.99 3.48
N PHE A 45 -38.23 26.85 4.75
CA PHE A 45 -37.52 26.07 5.77
C PHE A 45 -36.04 26.45 5.96
N GLN A 46 -35.68 27.72 5.73
CA GLN A 46 -34.34 28.27 5.93
C GLN A 46 -34.29 29.23 7.13
N PHE A 47 -33.08 29.60 7.55
CA PHE A 47 -32.90 30.71 8.49
C PHE A 47 -32.82 32.03 7.74
N LYS A 48 -33.72 32.95 8.03
CA LYS A 48 -33.75 34.29 7.45
C LYS A 48 -32.67 35.18 8.05
N GLU A 49 -32.49 35.08 9.36
CA GLU A 49 -31.41 35.76 10.09
C GLU A 49 -30.89 34.85 11.21
N ILE A 50 -29.57 34.88 11.42
CA ILE A 50 -28.91 34.20 12.54
C ILE A 50 -28.31 35.27 13.44
N HIS A 51 -28.75 35.28 14.69
CA HIS A 51 -28.28 36.17 15.74
C HIS A 51 -27.28 35.43 16.62
N LEU A 52 -26.05 35.95 16.67
CA LEU A 52 -24.97 35.42 17.51
C LEU A 52 -24.65 36.44 18.60
N GLN A 53 -24.86 36.05 19.86
CA GLN A 53 -24.56 36.85 21.03
C GLN A 53 -23.39 36.24 21.79
N VAL A 54 -22.25 36.94 21.80
CA VAL A 54 -21.05 36.52 22.54
C VAL A 54 -20.96 37.29 23.85
N LYS A 55 -20.92 36.58 24.97
CA LYS A 55 -20.60 37.11 26.30
C LYS A 55 -19.27 36.53 26.76
N ALA A 56 -18.37 37.37 27.26
CA ALA A 56 -17.08 36.92 27.79
C ALA A 56 -16.74 37.70 29.06
N ILE A 57 -16.27 37.00 30.09
CA ILE A 57 -15.81 37.59 31.36
C ILE A 57 -14.28 37.61 31.38
N PHE A 58 -13.71 38.79 31.62
CA PHE A 58 -12.27 39.03 31.64
C PHE A 58 -11.75 39.23 33.07
N LEU A 59 -10.59 38.65 33.39
CA LEU A 59 -10.00 38.75 34.74
C LEU A 59 -9.23 40.05 35.01
N ARG A 60 -8.84 40.84 33.99
CA ARG A 60 -8.15 42.14 34.14
C ARG A 60 -8.56 43.17 33.08
N ARG A 61 -8.57 44.46 33.45
CA ARG A 61 -8.87 45.60 32.56
C ARG A 61 -7.84 45.72 31.43
N LYS A 62 -8.09 45.08 30.30
CA LYS A 62 -7.57 45.48 28.99
C LYS A 62 -8.74 45.50 28.01
N SER A 63 -8.97 46.66 27.39
CA SER A 63 -9.94 46.77 26.30
C SER A 63 -9.45 45.97 25.10
N ILE A 64 -10.33 45.15 24.52
CA ILE A 64 -10.01 44.31 23.36
C ILE A 64 -10.71 44.90 22.15
N THR A 65 -9.93 45.39 21.19
CA THR A 65 -10.39 45.50 19.81
C THR A 65 -10.44 44.10 19.21
N CYS A 66 -11.66 43.60 18.98
CA CYS A 66 -11.93 42.29 18.43
C CYS A 66 -11.90 42.34 16.89
N ASP A 67 -10.72 42.58 16.31
CA ASP A 67 -10.48 42.44 14.86
C ASP A 67 -10.45 40.96 14.40
N ALA A 68 -10.24 40.02 15.32
CA ALA A 68 -9.85 38.66 14.97
C ALA A 68 -11.01 37.66 14.89
N GLY A 69 -12.17 37.93 15.51
CA GLY A 69 -13.31 37.00 15.53
C GLY A 69 -13.94 36.77 14.15
N LYS A 70 -13.69 37.67 13.19
CA LYS A 70 -14.20 37.54 11.81
C LYS A 70 -13.27 36.76 10.87
N LYS A 71 -12.01 36.53 11.24
CA LYS A 71 -11.02 35.77 10.43
C LYS A 71 -10.86 34.31 10.88
N VAL A 72 -11.52 33.89 11.95
CA VAL A 72 -11.32 32.58 12.58
C VAL A 72 -12.65 31.82 12.63
N LEU A 73 -13.20 31.51 11.46
CA LEU A 73 -13.92 30.26 11.31
C LEU A 73 -12.93 29.30 10.65
N PHE A 74 -12.14 28.60 11.45
CA PHE A 74 -11.25 27.55 10.97
C PHE A 74 -11.23 26.38 11.96
N CYS A 75 -11.63 25.22 11.44
CA CYS A 75 -11.26 23.90 11.94
C CYS A 75 -9.72 23.75 11.94
N GLN A 76 -9.24 22.92 12.86
CA GLN A 76 -7.85 22.73 13.24
C GLN A 76 -6.85 22.51 12.09
N GLN A 77 -5.64 22.96 12.37
CA GLN A 77 -4.40 22.80 11.63
C GLN A 77 -4.06 21.32 11.38
N TYR A 78 -3.98 20.92 10.10
CA TYR A 78 -3.01 19.91 9.64
C TYR A 78 -2.34 20.25 8.30
N TYR A 79 -2.58 21.43 7.72
CA TYR A 79 -1.99 21.83 6.44
C TYR A 79 -1.02 23.00 6.61
N HIS A 80 0.26 22.68 6.89
CA HIS A 80 1.35 23.66 6.81
C HIS A 80 2.15 23.63 5.50
N ARG A 81 1.66 22.96 4.46
CA ARG A 81 2.22 23.07 3.11
C ARG A 81 1.11 23.19 2.07
N ARG A 82 1.21 24.21 1.22
CA ARG A 82 0.34 24.59 0.07
C ARG A 82 -0.74 25.64 0.35
N LEU A 83 -0.34 26.90 0.51
CA LEU A 83 -1.10 28.04 -0.04
C LEU A 83 -0.11 29.10 -0.60
N PRO A 84 -0.35 29.68 -1.81
CA PRO A 84 0.53 30.70 -2.38
C PRO A 84 0.48 32.06 -1.66
N GLN A 85 1.63 32.72 -1.55
CA GLN A 85 1.92 33.97 -0.82
C GLN A 85 1.02 35.19 -1.15
N LYS A 86 0.32 35.21 -2.29
CA LYS A 86 -0.43 36.38 -2.80
C LYS A 86 -1.74 36.70 -2.07
N THR A 87 -2.20 35.84 -1.15
CA THR A 87 -3.51 36.01 -0.47
C THR A 87 -3.43 36.81 0.84
N TYR A 88 -2.23 37.25 1.25
CA TYR A 88 -2.00 37.80 2.59
C TYR A 88 -2.25 39.32 2.73
N ASP A 89 -2.21 40.09 1.63
CA ASP A 89 -2.01 41.54 1.71
C ASP A 89 -3.27 42.43 1.58
N GLN A 90 -4.48 41.89 1.40
CA GLN A 90 -5.66 42.72 1.03
C GLN A 90 -6.64 43.10 2.16
N ILE A 91 -6.39 42.74 3.42
CA ILE A 91 -7.41 42.89 4.47
C ILE A 91 -6.99 43.94 5.52
N ASN A 92 -7.27 45.22 5.27
CA ASN A 92 -7.18 46.28 6.30
C ASN A 92 -8.21 47.40 6.08
N ASN A 93 -9.29 47.44 6.88
CA ASN A 93 -9.92 48.68 7.35
C ASN A 93 -10.80 48.46 8.61
N PRO A 94 -10.82 49.38 9.61
CA PRO A 94 -11.20 49.06 11.00
C PRO A 94 -12.62 49.48 11.44
N VAL A 95 -13.17 48.80 12.49
CA VAL A 95 -14.34 49.26 13.28
C VAL A 95 -14.05 49.21 14.78
N ARG A 96 -14.34 50.29 15.51
CA ARG A 96 -14.11 50.44 16.97
C ARG A 96 -15.18 49.77 17.85
N ILE A 97 -14.76 49.31 19.03
CA ILE A 97 -15.61 48.95 20.19
C ILE A 97 -14.99 49.60 21.43
N MET A 98 -15.80 50.30 22.24
CA MET A 98 -15.37 51.03 23.44
C MET A 98 -15.81 50.31 24.74
N PRO A 99 -15.08 50.47 25.86
CA PRO A 99 -15.44 49.84 27.14
C PRO A 99 -16.54 50.61 27.87
N ILE A 100 -17.44 49.90 28.57
CA ILE A 100 -18.50 50.49 29.42
C ILE A 100 -18.30 50.02 30.87
N ARG A 101 -18.59 50.92 31.81
CA ARG A 101 -18.54 50.70 33.26
C ARG A 101 -19.97 50.50 33.78
N GLY A 102 -20.16 49.60 34.74
CA GLY A 102 -21.40 49.46 35.52
C GLY A 102 -22.43 48.55 34.87
N GLU A 103 -23.35 48.04 35.69
CA GLU A 103 -24.42 47.05 35.42
C GLU A 103 -25.48 47.51 34.41
N ASN A 104 -25.08 48.14 33.31
CA ASN A 104 -25.96 48.48 32.20
C ASN A 104 -25.44 47.82 30.91
N TYR A 105 -26.19 46.81 30.47
CA TYR A 105 -25.98 46.08 29.23
C TYR A 105 -26.17 47.01 28.03
N LEU A 106 -25.14 47.16 27.19
CA LEU A 106 -25.27 47.87 25.91
C LEU A 106 -25.31 46.85 24.77
N MET A 107 -26.51 46.72 24.18
CA MET A 107 -26.80 45.89 23.01
C MET A 107 -26.05 46.43 21.79
N THR A 108 -25.26 45.58 21.11
CA THR A 108 -24.72 45.91 19.79
C THR A 108 -25.27 44.96 18.74
N ASN A 109 -26.35 45.35 18.05
CA ASN A 109 -26.80 44.71 16.81
C ASN A 109 -25.87 45.16 15.67
N LYS A 110 -24.81 44.39 15.39
CA LYS A 110 -23.97 44.63 14.21
C LYS A 110 -24.21 43.55 13.16
N VAL A 111 -24.83 43.95 12.05
CA VAL A 111 -24.93 43.17 10.82
C VAL A 111 -23.53 43.03 10.22
N ILE A 112 -23.07 41.80 9.98
CA ILE A 112 -21.79 41.52 9.32
C ILE A 112 -22.04 41.49 7.81
N LYS A 113 -21.61 42.53 7.08
CA LYS A 113 -21.53 42.50 5.62
C LYS A 113 -20.17 41.95 5.20
N PHE A 114 -20.16 40.89 4.41
CA PHE A 114 -18.94 40.36 3.78
C PHE A 114 -18.65 41.20 2.52
N HIS A 115 -17.40 41.65 2.39
CA HIS A 115 -16.95 42.49 1.27
C HIS A 115 -16.19 41.69 0.19
N GLU A 116 -16.06 40.39 0.39
CA GLU A 116 -15.46 39.42 -0.53
C GLU A 116 -16.36 38.19 -0.62
N ASP A 117 -16.27 37.44 -1.72
CA ASP A 117 -16.98 36.18 -1.90
C ASP A 117 -16.61 35.18 -0.80
N LEU A 118 -17.63 34.62 -0.14
CA LEU A 118 -17.45 33.61 0.90
C LEU A 118 -16.87 32.33 0.29
N LYS A 119 -15.75 31.85 0.85
CA LYS A 119 -15.20 30.52 0.55
C LYS A 119 -15.74 29.55 1.58
N VAL A 120 -16.64 28.67 1.17
CA VAL A 120 -17.26 27.70 2.09
C VAL A 120 -16.43 26.42 2.10
N ILE A 121 -16.24 25.84 3.28
CA ILE A 121 -15.66 24.50 3.43
C ILE A 121 -16.74 23.63 4.06
N ASN A 122 -17.21 22.60 3.35
CA ASN A 122 -18.16 21.63 3.90
C ASN A 122 -17.39 20.50 4.57
N ILE A 123 -17.73 20.18 5.81
CA ILE A 123 -17.20 19.04 6.56
C ILE A 123 -18.42 18.27 7.09
N GLY A 124 -18.69 17.09 6.55
CA GLY A 124 -19.87 16.31 6.89
C GLY A 124 -20.67 15.89 5.66
N LEU A 125 -22.00 15.89 5.76
CA LEU A 125 -22.87 15.36 4.70
C LEU A 125 -22.68 16.11 3.37
N GLU A 126 -22.46 15.35 2.29
CA GLU A 126 -22.28 15.85 0.93
C GLU A 126 -23.45 16.74 0.47
N GLY A 127 -24.68 16.46 0.93
CA GLY A 127 -25.86 17.24 0.61
C GLY A 127 -25.69 18.74 0.86
N PHE A 128 -24.98 19.15 1.92
CA PHE A 128 -24.72 20.58 2.17
C PHE A 128 -23.79 21.19 1.12
N ALA A 129 -22.78 20.45 0.66
CA ALA A 129 -21.93 20.91 -0.43
C ALA A 129 -22.72 20.98 -1.74
N GLN A 130 -23.58 20.00 -2.01
CA GLN A 130 -24.44 19.99 -3.21
C GLN A 130 -25.42 21.16 -3.23
N ASP A 131 -26.08 21.44 -2.11
CA ASP A 131 -27.01 22.58 -1.97
C ASP A 131 -26.32 23.92 -2.21
N LEU A 132 -25.07 24.06 -1.75
CA LEU A 132 -24.25 25.25 -1.99
C LEU A 132 -23.78 25.35 -3.45
N LYS A 133 -23.36 24.22 -4.07
CA LYS A 133 -23.00 24.17 -5.49
C LYS A 133 -24.19 24.54 -6.38
N GLN A 134 -25.40 24.09 -6.05
CA GLN A 134 -26.63 24.44 -6.78
C GLN A 134 -26.99 25.93 -6.72
N GLN A 135 -26.48 26.64 -5.71
CA GLN A 135 -26.66 28.08 -5.52
C GLN A 135 -25.47 28.90 -6.06
N ASP A 136 -24.61 28.31 -6.91
CA ASP A 136 -23.38 28.91 -7.43
C ASP A 136 -22.39 29.40 -6.34
N VAL A 137 -22.48 28.83 -5.13
CA VAL A 137 -21.54 29.12 -4.04
C VAL A 137 -20.32 28.22 -4.17
N LYS A 138 -19.12 28.83 -4.19
CA LYS A 138 -17.86 28.09 -4.17
C LYS A 138 -17.68 27.40 -2.81
N VAL A 139 -17.81 26.07 -2.82
CA VAL A 139 -17.59 25.21 -1.66
C VAL A 139 -16.45 24.22 -1.93
N VAL A 140 -15.53 24.13 -0.97
CA VAL A 140 -14.54 23.05 -0.87
C VAL A 140 -15.16 21.98 0.01
N GLU A 141 -15.49 20.85 -0.58
CA GLU A 141 -15.98 19.70 0.15
C GLU A 141 -14.81 18.92 0.74
N VAL A 142 -14.90 18.65 2.03
CA VAL A 142 -13.95 17.82 2.76
C VAL A 142 -14.66 16.52 3.09
N ASP A 143 -14.21 15.46 2.43
CA ASP A 143 -14.59 14.08 2.75
C ASP A 143 -13.95 13.67 4.08
N TRP A 144 -14.50 14.17 5.18
CA TRP A 144 -14.01 13.92 6.53
C TRP A 144 -14.72 12.72 7.13
N CYS A 145 -13.95 11.75 7.59
CA CYS A 145 -14.42 10.62 8.37
C CYS A 145 -13.72 10.60 9.74
N PRO A 146 -14.39 10.10 10.81
CA PRO A 146 -13.71 9.88 12.07
C PRO A 146 -12.56 8.88 11.87
N PRO A 147 -11.40 9.07 12.55
CA PRO A 147 -10.32 8.10 12.51
C PRO A 147 -10.79 6.68 12.81
N ALA A 148 -10.19 5.70 12.15
CA ALA A 148 -10.50 4.30 12.36
C ALA A 148 -12.00 3.95 12.21
N ASP A 149 -12.73 4.64 11.32
CA ASP A 149 -14.19 4.53 11.12
C ASP A 149 -15.00 4.72 12.42
N GLY A 150 -14.49 5.51 13.37
CA GLY A 150 -15.19 5.74 14.65
C GLY A 150 -15.04 4.61 15.66
N GLN A 151 -14.20 3.59 15.42
CA GLN A 151 -13.98 2.50 16.37
C GLN A 151 -13.25 2.99 17.63
N GLU A 152 -13.99 3.17 18.72
CA GLU A 152 -13.53 3.83 19.95
C GLU A 152 -12.22 3.25 20.51
N ASN A 153 -12.09 1.92 20.55
CA ASN A 153 -10.91 1.25 21.10
C ASN A 153 -9.65 1.47 20.24
N LEU A 154 -9.78 1.49 18.90
CA LEU A 154 -8.66 1.80 18.01
C LEU A 154 -8.28 3.28 18.10
N ILE A 155 -9.27 4.17 18.19
CA ILE A 155 -9.04 5.60 18.42
C ILE A 155 -8.31 5.83 19.74
N GLU A 156 -8.70 5.14 20.82
CA GLU A 156 -8.02 5.24 22.12
C GLU A 156 -6.56 4.76 22.01
N LEU A 157 -6.31 3.68 21.27
CA LEU A 157 -4.98 3.16 21.06
C LEU A 157 -4.09 4.12 20.26
N LEU A 158 -4.59 4.64 19.14
CA LEU A 158 -3.92 5.68 18.34
C LEU A 158 -3.63 6.93 19.18
N LYS A 159 -4.57 7.37 20.02
CA LYS A 159 -4.35 8.49 20.95
C LYS A 159 -3.22 8.20 21.93
N LYS A 160 -3.21 7.02 22.57
CA LYS A 160 -2.15 6.65 23.52
C LYS A 160 -0.77 6.66 22.87
N ILE A 161 -0.67 6.17 21.64
CA ILE A 161 0.57 6.20 20.85
C ILE A 161 0.95 7.65 20.51
N ASN A 162 0.06 8.42 19.88
CA ASN A 162 0.35 9.77 19.40
C ASN A 162 0.60 10.81 20.51
N TYR A 163 0.03 10.62 21.70
CA TYR A 163 0.28 11.50 22.86
C TYR A 163 1.54 11.13 23.64
N ASN A 164 2.13 9.95 23.42
CA ASN A 164 3.40 9.57 24.00
C ASN A 164 4.55 10.09 23.11
N GLN A 165 5.10 11.26 23.46
CA GLN A 165 6.11 11.93 22.64
C GLN A 165 7.39 11.10 22.50
N ASP A 166 7.86 10.46 23.57
CA ASP A 166 9.08 9.64 23.55
C ASP A 166 8.91 8.46 22.58
N LEU A 167 7.77 7.77 22.63
CA LEU A 167 7.47 6.67 21.72
C LEU A 167 7.34 7.15 20.26
N VAL A 168 6.71 8.30 20.02
CA VAL A 168 6.61 8.87 18.67
C VAL A 168 7.99 9.21 18.10
N GLU A 169 8.91 9.71 18.92
CA GLU A 169 10.29 9.94 18.51
C GLU A 169 11.01 8.62 18.16
N GLU A 170 10.83 7.56 18.96
CA GLU A 170 11.36 6.23 18.69
C GLU A 170 10.80 5.64 17.38
N ILE A 171 9.48 5.70 17.17
CA ILE A 171 8.81 5.25 15.94
C ILE A 171 9.36 6.01 14.73
N ASN A 172 9.45 7.34 14.81
CA ASN A 172 9.96 8.15 13.71
C ASN A 172 11.42 7.82 13.36
N SER A 173 12.26 7.62 14.38
CA SER A 173 13.66 7.22 14.19
C SER A 173 13.77 5.82 13.57
N ALA A 174 12.98 4.86 14.04
CA ALA A 174 12.94 3.50 13.51
C ALA A 174 12.42 3.47 12.07
N ASN A 175 11.35 4.19 11.77
CA ASN A 175 10.79 4.32 10.42
C ASN A 175 11.81 4.95 9.47
N LYS A 176 12.53 5.99 9.90
CA LYS A 176 13.60 6.59 9.12
C LYS A 176 14.68 5.56 8.77
N MET A 177 15.09 4.70 9.70
CA MET A 177 16.05 3.63 9.44
C MET A 177 15.52 2.61 8.42
N VAL A 178 14.24 2.23 8.49
CA VAL A 178 13.62 1.35 7.47
C VAL A 178 13.72 2.00 6.09
N ILE A 179 13.33 3.27 5.97
CA ILE A 179 13.38 4.01 4.70
C ILE A 179 14.82 4.10 4.16
N GLU A 180 15.77 4.47 5.01
CA GLU A 180 17.19 4.55 4.64
C GLU A 180 17.70 3.19 4.14
N ARG A 181 17.28 2.07 4.74
CA ARG A 181 17.68 0.74 4.27
C ARG A 181 17.11 0.40 2.89
N ILE A 182 15.85 0.73 2.66
CA ILE A 182 15.21 0.51 1.35
C ILE A 182 15.89 1.36 0.28
N GLN A 183 16.08 2.66 0.53
CA GLN A 183 16.65 3.61 -0.43
C GLN A 183 18.12 3.31 -0.77
N ASN A 184 18.89 2.82 0.20
CA ASN A 184 20.29 2.44 -0.01
C ASN A 184 20.46 1.07 -0.67
N ALA A 185 19.39 0.29 -0.87
CA ALA A 185 19.50 -1.05 -1.42
C ALA A 185 20.00 -1.05 -2.88
N ASN A 186 20.80 -2.06 -3.19
CA ASN A 186 21.35 -2.29 -4.52
C ASN A 186 21.22 -3.78 -4.87
N PRO A 187 20.00 -4.24 -5.22
CA PRO A 187 19.73 -5.63 -5.52
C PRO A 187 20.25 -6.02 -6.90
N GLN A 188 21.11 -7.03 -6.92
CA GLN A 188 21.77 -7.52 -8.12
C GLN A 188 21.54 -9.02 -8.30
N VAL A 189 21.14 -9.43 -9.51
CA VAL A 189 21.20 -10.87 -9.88
C VAL A 189 22.64 -11.21 -10.20
N ILE A 190 23.23 -12.10 -9.41
CA ILE A 190 24.66 -12.44 -9.47
C ILE A 190 24.93 -13.83 -10.06
N ASP A 191 23.94 -14.73 -10.02
CA ASP A 191 24.06 -16.08 -10.56
C ASP A 191 22.67 -16.67 -10.84
N ILE A 192 22.63 -17.81 -11.54
CA ILE A 192 21.46 -18.64 -11.76
C ILE A 192 21.81 -20.08 -11.35
N LEU A 193 21.03 -20.66 -10.45
CA LEU A 193 21.29 -22.00 -9.89
C LEU A 193 19.99 -22.81 -9.81
N PRO A 194 20.05 -24.16 -9.81
CA PRO A 194 18.91 -24.97 -9.39
C PRO A 194 18.49 -24.60 -7.96
N ALA A 195 17.18 -24.52 -7.70
CA ALA A 195 16.64 -24.14 -6.40
C ALA A 195 17.14 -25.04 -5.26
N GLY A 196 17.27 -26.34 -5.50
CA GLY A 196 17.78 -27.30 -4.53
C GLY A 196 19.21 -26.99 -4.08
N GLU A 197 20.05 -26.53 -5.00
CA GLU A 197 21.43 -26.11 -4.72
C GLU A 197 21.47 -24.73 -4.04
N ALA A 198 20.79 -23.74 -4.63
CA ALA A 198 20.82 -22.35 -4.19
C ALA A 198 20.23 -22.15 -2.79
N MET A 199 19.13 -22.85 -2.52
CA MET A 199 18.32 -22.69 -1.31
C MET A 199 18.55 -23.83 -0.30
N LYS A 200 19.42 -24.80 -0.64
CA LYS A 200 19.72 -26.01 0.15
C LYS A 200 18.43 -26.76 0.55
N LEU A 201 17.50 -26.89 -0.40
CA LEU A 201 16.19 -27.48 -0.12
C LEU A 201 16.36 -28.96 0.26
N PRO A 202 15.71 -29.42 1.34
CA PRO A 202 15.62 -30.85 1.62
C PRO A 202 14.97 -31.60 0.46
N MET A 203 15.33 -32.88 0.32
CA MET A 203 14.72 -33.74 -0.71
C MET A 203 13.19 -33.75 -0.58
N HIS A 204 12.50 -33.74 -1.71
CA HIS A 204 11.03 -33.69 -1.80
C HIS A 204 10.38 -32.45 -1.14
N THR A 205 11.07 -31.30 -1.13
CA THR A 205 10.48 -30.03 -0.71
C THR A 205 9.92 -29.27 -1.91
N ILE A 206 8.69 -28.75 -1.79
CA ILE A 206 8.09 -27.79 -2.71
C ILE A 206 7.75 -26.52 -1.93
N LEU A 207 8.16 -25.37 -2.46
CA LEU A 207 7.78 -24.09 -1.89
C LEU A 207 6.50 -23.56 -2.54
N HIS A 208 5.78 -22.68 -1.85
CA HIS A 208 4.57 -22.02 -2.34
C HIS A 208 4.50 -20.56 -1.88
N SER A 209 3.66 -19.74 -2.50
CA SER A 209 3.43 -18.37 -2.05
C SER A 209 2.59 -18.30 -0.77
N GLY A 210 2.63 -17.14 -0.11
CA GLY A 210 1.79 -16.81 1.05
C GLY A 210 2.29 -17.38 2.38
N PRO A 211 1.49 -17.25 3.46
CA PRO A 211 1.81 -17.84 4.75
C PRO A 211 1.76 -19.38 4.73
N PRO A 212 2.33 -20.07 5.74
CA PRO A 212 2.17 -21.51 5.92
C PRO A 212 0.71 -21.95 5.83
N ILE A 213 0.45 -22.99 5.04
CA ILE A 213 -0.89 -23.53 4.84
C ILE A 213 -0.80 -25.05 4.67
N SER A 214 -1.78 -25.77 5.21
CA SER A 214 -1.87 -27.22 5.05
C SER A 214 -2.42 -27.58 3.66
N TRP A 215 -2.07 -28.79 3.19
CA TRP A 215 -2.49 -29.29 1.88
C TRP A 215 -4.02 -29.24 1.68
N ASP A 216 -4.80 -29.59 2.69
CA ASP A 216 -6.26 -29.60 2.63
C ASP A 216 -6.84 -28.20 2.44
N ARG A 217 -6.21 -27.17 3.03
CA ARG A 217 -6.65 -25.77 2.96
C ARG A 217 -6.22 -25.05 1.69
N MET A 218 -5.17 -25.49 0.99
CA MET A 218 -4.70 -24.82 -0.24
C MET A 218 -5.84 -24.67 -1.26
N CYS A 219 -5.89 -23.52 -1.94
CA CYS A 219 -6.84 -23.29 -3.03
C CYS A 219 -6.51 -24.16 -4.25
N GLY A 220 -7.48 -24.30 -5.16
CA GLY A 220 -7.37 -25.14 -6.34
C GLY A 220 -6.14 -24.89 -7.21
N PRO A 221 -5.82 -23.65 -7.66
CA PRO A 221 -4.66 -23.41 -8.51
C PRO A 221 -3.33 -23.75 -7.81
N GLN A 222 -3.20 -23.47 -6.51
CA GLN A 222 -1.99 -23.82 -5.76
C GLN A 222 -1.83 -25.34 -5.63
N LYS A 223 -2.92 -26.08 -5.34
CA LYS A 223 -2.92 -27.56 -5.33
C LYS A 223 -2.48 -28.14 -6.67
N ARG A 224 -3.05 -27.65 -7.78
CA ARG A 224 -2.69 -28.12 -9.12
C ARG A 224 -1.22 -27.84 -9.45
N ALA A 225 -0.71 -26.68 -9.05
CA ALA A 225 0.70 -26.32 -9.26
C ALA A 225 1.66 -27.21 -8.44
N VAL A 226 1.32 -27.54 -7.19
CA VAL A 226 2.09 -28.52 -6.39
C VAL A 226 2.16 -29.87 -7.12
N LEU A 227 1.02 -30.39 -7.57
CA LEU A 227 0.95 -31.67 -8.28
C LEU A 227 1.75 -31.63 -9.59
N GLY A 228 1.72 -30.49 -10.30
CA GLY A 228 2.52 -30.28 -11.49
C GLY A 228 4.03 -30.25 -11.23
N ALA A 229 4.47 -29.64 -10.13
CA ALA A 229 5.86 -29.69 -9.70
C ALA A 229 6.32 -31.11 -9.36
N ILE A 230 5.48 -31.92 -8.68
CA ILE A 230 5.77 -33.34 -8.42
C ILE A 230 5.98 -34.11 -9.73
N GLN A 231 5.17 -33.84 -10.75
CA GLN A 231 5.34 -34.44 -12.08
C GLN A 231 6.59 -33.94 -12.80
N PHE A 232 6.89 -32.65 -12.72
CA PHE A 232 8.09 -32.05 -13.29
C PHE A 232 9.37 -32.66 -12.71
N GLU A 233 9.42 -32.85 -11.40
CA GLU A 233 10.53 -33.49 -10.69
C GLU A 233 10.59 -35.02 -10.87
N GLY A 234 9.56 -35.62 -11.48
CA GLY A 234 9.50 -37.06 -11.74
C GLY A 234 9.27 -37.91 -10.48
N TRP A 235 8.74 -37.33 -9.40
CA TRP A 235 8.50 -38.07 -8.15
C TRP A 235 7.26 -38.98 -8.22
N ALA A 236 6.34 -38.72 -9.15
CA ALA A 236 5.16 -39.54 -9.37
C ALA A 236 4.83 -39.72 -10.86
N GLU A 237 4.40 -40.93 -11.22
CA GLU A 237 4.01 -41.28 -12.59
C GLU A 237 2.64 -40.72 -13.02
N ASN A 238 1.76 -40.42 -12.04
CA ASN A 238 0.41 -39.94 -12.30
C ASN A 238 -0.13 -39.11 -11.12
N LEU A 239 -1.25 -38.43 -11.36
CA LEU A 239 -1.87 -37.52 -10.40
C LEU A 239 -2.25 -38.20 -9.07
N ASN A 240 -2.81 -39.42 -9.13
CA ASN A 240 -3.20 -40.15 -7.92
C ASN A 240 -2.01 -40.51 -7.04
N LYS A 241 -0.88 -40.91 -7.65
CA LYS A 241 0.38 -41.14 -6.91
C LYS A 241 0.93 -39.83 -6.35
N ALA A 242 0.85 -38.72 -7.09
CA ALA A 242 1.30 -37.41 -6.65
C ALA A 242 0.52 -36.93 -5.41
N ILE A 243 -0.81 -37.04 -5.43
CA ILE A 243 -1.67 -36.71 -4.28
C ILE A 243 -1.27 -37.51 -3.03
N LYS A 244 -1.08 -38.83 -3.18
CA LYS A 244 -0.65 -39.69 -2.07
C LYS A 244 0.71 -39.32 -1.51
N LEU A 245 1.63 -38.74 -2.29
CA LEU A 245 2.92 -38.30 -1.76
C LEU A 245 2.75 -37.11 -0.81
N VAL A 246 1.85 -36.18 -1.13
CA VAL A 246 1.54 -35.03 -0.27
C VAL A 246 0.75 -35.47 0.97
N GLU A 247 -0.31 -36.26 0.79
CA GLU A 247 -1.16 -36.73 1.89
C GLU A 247 -0.40 -37.57 2.93
N ASN A 248 0.59 -38.35 2.49
CA ASN A 248 1.44 -39.16 3.39
C ASN A 248 2.64 -38.37 3.94
N GLY A 249 2.74 -37.06 3.70
CA GLY A 249 3.84 -36.22 4.18
C GLY A 249 5.21 -36.55 3.58
N LYS A 250 5.27 -37.25 2.44
CA LYS A 250 6.54 -37.56 1.74
C LYS A 250 7.04 -36.37 0.92
N VAL A 251 6.13 -35.51 0.47
CA VAL A 251 6.44 -34.20 -0.10
C VAL A 251 6.13 -33.14 0.95
N ILE A 252 7.12 -32.31 1.25
CA ILE A 252 7.03 -31.27 2.28
C ILE A 252 6.69 -29.95 1.59
N LEU A 253 5.67 -29.25 2.10
CA LEU A 253 5.24 -27.96 1.59
C LEU A 253 5.65 -26.85 2.56
N HIS A 254 6.32 -25.82 2.04
CA HIS A 254 6.75 -24.67 2.84
C HIS A 254 6.50 -23.34 2.11
N PRO A 255 6.24 -22.25 2.83
CA PRO A 255 6.17 -20.94 2.19
C PRO A 255 7.55 -20.53 1.65
N CYS A 256 7.57 -19.82 0.53
CA CYS A 256 8.79 -19.32 -0.09
C CYS A 256 9.65 -18.51 0.89
N TYR A 257 9.01 -17.71 1.75
CA TYR A 257 9.66 -16.87 2.74
C TYR A 257 10.59 -17.62 3.70
N LYS A 258 10.29 -18.90 3.99
CA LYS A 258 11.13 -19.74 4.88
C LYS A 258 12.55 -19.91 4.34
N TYR A 259 12.72 -19.93 3.02
CA TYR A 259 14.01 -20.18 2.37
C TYR A 259 14.52 -18.96 1.59
N ASN A 260 14.12 -17.75 2.00
CA ASN A 260 14.41 -16.50 1.28
C ASN A 260 13.96 -16.55 -0.20
N GLY A 261 12.94 -17.34 -0.50
CA GLY A 261 12.32 -17.41 -1.81
C GLY A 261 11.21 -16.37 -1.98
N ILE A 262 10.86 -16.12 -3.22
CA ILE A 262 9.65 -15.39 -3.60
C ILE A 262 9.07 -15.92 -4.91
N GLY A 263 7.76 -16.14 -4.94
CA GLY A 263 7.06 -16.66 -6.11
C GLY A 263 5.79 -15.87 -6.46
N PRO A 264 5.60 -15.44 -7.74
CA PRO A 264 4.33 -14.87 -8.17
C PRO A 264 3.24 -15.93 -8.24
N MET A 265 1.98 -15.52 -8.08
CA MET A 265 0.81 -16.39 -8.24
C MET A 265 0.88 -17.65 -7.37
N THR A 266 0.80 -18.88 -7.88
CA THR A 266 0.90 -20.07 -7.00
C THR A 266 2.22 -20.15 -6.24
N GLY A 267 3.27 -19.48 -6.74
CA GLY A 267 4.57 -19.34 -6.12
C GLY A 267 5.35 -20.63 -6.00
N ILE A 268 5.05 -21.62 -6.85
CA ILE A 268 5.68 -22.93 -6.76
C ILE A 268 7.16 -22.87 -7.14
N ILE A 269 8.01 -23.38 -6.25
CA ILE A 269 9.45 -23.59 -6.49
C ILE A 269 9.78 -25.02 -6.10
N SER A 270 10.32 -25.80 -7.04
CA SER A 270 10.80 -27.16 -6.80
C SER A 270 12.31 -27.28 -7.07
N PRO A 271 13.01 -28.30 -6.54
CA PRO A 271 14.47 -28.33 -6.49
C PRO A 271 15.18 -28.20 -7.84
N SER A 272 14.62 -28.75 -8.91
CA SER A 272 15.22 -28.71 -10.26
C SER A 272 14.89 -27.43 -11.03
N MET A 273 14.03 -26.54 -10.52
CA MET A 273 13.74 -25.28 -11.18
C MET A 273 14.94 -24.33 -11.06
N PRO A 274 15.37 -23.67 -12.14
CA PRO A 274 16.41 -22.64 -12.05
C PRO A 274 15.85 -21.39 -11.38
N VAL A 275 16.62 -20.82 -10.45
CA VAL A 275 16.29 -19.60 -9.73
C VAL A 275 17.33 -18.52 -9.96
N LEU A 276 16.86 -17.27 -10.02
CA LEU A 276 17.66 -16.06 -9.89
C LEU A 276 18.29 -16.06 -8.49
N VAL A 277 19.60 -15.86 -8.42
CA VAL A 277 20.32 -15.61 -7.17
C VAL A 277 20.52 -14.11 -7.04
N THR A 278 19.69 -13.46 -6.23
CA THR A 278 19.71 -12.00 -6.06
C THR A 278 20.36 -11.65 -4.73
N ARG A 279 21.38 -10.80 -4.75
CA ARG A 279 22.06 -10.28 -3.57
C ARG A 279 21.78 -8.79 -3.43
N ASN A 280 21.45 -8.33 -2.22
CA ASN A 280 21.48 -6.90 -1.90
C ASN A 280 22.90 -6.54 -1.49
N GLU A 281 23.65 -5.86 -2.35
CA GLU A 281 25.09 -5.67 -2.16
C GLU A 281 25.46 -4.98 -0.83
N PRO A 282 24.81 -3.87 -0.42
CA PRO A 282 25.12 -3.15 0.83
C PRO A 282 24.88 -3.95 2.11
N TYR A 283 23.92 -4.88 2.11
CA TYR A 283 23.51 -5.62 3.30
C TYR A 283 23.88 -7.11 3.26
N GLY A 284 24.34 -7.61 2.13
CA GLY A 284 24.85 -8.97 1.96
C GLY A 284 23.80 -10.09 1.99
N ASN A 285 22.51 -9.78 2.16
CA ASN A 285 21.45 -10.78 2.17
C ASN A 285 21.04 -11.21 0.75
N TYR A 286 20.39 -12.38 0.67
CA TYR A 286 20.02 -13.03 -0.59
C TYR A 286 18.51 -13.26 -0.70
N CYS A 287 18.02 -13.35 -1.94
CA CYS A 287 16.69 -13.81 -2.29
C CYS A 287 16.74 -14.66 -3.56
N PHE A 288 15.77 -15.58 -3.68
CA PHE A 288 15.63 -16.48 -4.81
C PHE A 288 14.26 -16.38 -5.46
N SER A 289 14.18 -16.40 -6.78
CA SER A 289 12.91 -16.50 -7.52
C SER A 289 13.12 -17.29 -8.79
N THR A 290 12.11 -18.03 -9.25
CA THR A 290 12.14 -18.74 -10.53
C THR A 290 12.11 -17.75 -11.71
N PHE A 291 12.15 -18.24 -12.95
CA PHE A 291 11.83 -17.43 -14.12
C PHE A 291 10.33 -17.38 -14.37
N ASN A 292 9.86 -16.30 -14.99
CA ASN A 292 8.48 -16.25 -15.46
C ASN A 292 8.28 -17.24 -16.62
N GLU A 293 7.21 -18.04 -16.54
CA GLU A 293 6.93 -19.13 -17.48
C GLU A 293 6.27 -18.70 -18.80
N GLY A 294 5.98 -17.42 -18.98
CA GLY A 294 5.31 -16.93 -20.19
C GLY A 294 3.79 -16.84 -20.05
N ARG A 295 3.14 -16.59 -21.19
CA ARG A 295 1.68 -16.49 -21.29
C ARG A 295 1.03 -17.88 -21.46
N GLY A 296 -0.29 -17.89 -21.29
CA GLY A 296 -1.12 -19.08 -21.50
C GLY A 296 -1.06 -20.06 -20.33
N ASN A 297 -1.09 -21.36 -20.66
CA ASN A 297 -1.05 -22.43 -19.67
C ASN A 297 0.36 -22.56 -19.09
N THR A 298 0.45 -22.40 -17.76
CA THR A 298 1.71 -22.33 -17.02
C THR A 298 1.49 -22.73 -15.56
N LEU A 299 2.54 -23.20 -14.89
CA LEU A 299 2.45 -23.73 -13.53
C LEU A 299 2.14 -22.65 -12.48
N TRP A 300 2.70 -21.45 -12.63
CA TRP A 300 2.39 -20.31 -11.76
C TRP A 300 0.91 -19.90 -11.82
N PHE A 301 0.15 -20.28 -12.85
CA PHE A 301 -1.31 -20.11 -12.92
C PHE A 301 -2.11 -21.37 -12.53
N GLY A 302 -1.45 -22.40 -12.01
CA GLY A 302 -2.11 -23.65 -11.58
C GLY A 302 -2.54 -24.55 -12.73
N VAL A 303 -1.98 -24.40 -13.94
CA VAL A 303 -2.21 -25.31 -15.05
C VAL A 303 -0.99 -26.22 -15.21
N CYS A 304 -1.23 -27.53 -15.38
CA CYS A 304 -0.16 -28.51 -15.59
C CYS A 304 -0.53 -29.47 -16.72
N ASP A 305 -0.27 -29.05 -17.96
CA ASP A 305 -0.39 -29.90 -19.14
C ASP A 305 1.00 -30.30 -19.69
N LYS A 306 1.00 -31.09 -20.77
CA LYS A 306 2.24 -31.57 -21.40
C LYS A 306 3.13 -30.43 -21.89
N GLU A 307 2.55 -29.37 -22.46
CA GLU A 307 3.31 -28.22 -22.96
C GLU A 307 3.87 -27.38 -21.81
N THR A 308 3.15 -27.27 -20.70
CA THR A 308 3.63 -26.65 -19.45
C THR A 308 4.87 -27.38 -18.94
N LEU A 309 4.81 -28.71 -18.78
CA LEU A 309 5.95 -29.51 -18.32
C LEU A 309 7.14 -29.46 -19.29
N LYS A 310 6.87 -29.47 -20.60
CA LYS A 310 7.90 -29.30 -21.63
C LYS A 310 8.57 -27.94 -21.54
N ARG A 311 7.80 -26.88 -21.29
CA ARG A 311 8.32 -25.52 -21.10
C ARG A 311 9.16 -25.42 -19.84
N LEU A 312 8.72 -25.99 -18.71
CA LEU A 312 9.52 -26.03 -17.48
C LEU A 312 10.86 -26.75 -17.70
N LYS A 313 10.86 -27.85 -18.45
CA LYS A 313 12.11 -28.55 -18.83
C LYS A 313 12.99 -27.68 -19.74
N TRP A 314 12.41 -26.98 -20.71
CA TRP A 314 13.16 -26.03 -21.54
C TRP A 314 13.73 -24.86 -20.72
N ILE A 315 12.99 -24.35 -19.74
CA ILE A 315 13.46 -23.32 -18.82
C ILE A 315 14.67 -23.84 -18.02
N ARG A 316 14.61 -25.07 -17.49
CA ARG A 316 15.70 -25.72 -16.77
C ARG A 316 16.92 -26.02 -17.64
N ASP A 317 16.69 -26.59 -18.83
CA ASP A 317 17.74 -27.20 -19.65
C ASP A 317 18.34 -26.22 -20.67
N THR A 318 17.65 -25.12 -20.99
CA THR A 318 18.05 -24.15 -22.02
C THR A 318 18.13 -22.73 -21.48
N LEU A 319 17.01 -22.17 -20.98
CA LEU A 319 16.99 -20.77 -20.51
C LEU A 319 17.94 -20.56 -19.32
N GLY A 320 17.83 -21.37 -18.27
CA GLY A 320 18.61 -21.26 -17.05
C GLY A 320 20.13 -21.27 -17.31
N PRO A 321 20.68 -22.28 -18.02
CA PRO A 321 22.09 -22.34 -18.36
C PRO A 321 22.57 -21.17 -19.24
N ALA A 322 21.76 -20.74 -20.22
CA ALA A 322 22.11 -19.59 -21.06
C ALA A 322 22.12 -18.28 -20.27
N MET A 323 21.14 -18.09 -19.37
CA MET A 323 21.09 -16.94 -18.46
C MET A 323 22.27 -16.96 -17.48
N LYS A 324 22.64 -18.12 -16.93
CA LYS A 324 23.83 -18.30 -16.09
C LYS A 324 25.10 -17.85 -16.83
N ALA A 325 25.28 -18.33 -18.05
CA ALA A 325 26.43 -17.98 -18.88
C ALA A 325 26.47 -16.48 -19.19
N ALA A 326 25.32 -15.88 -19.49
CA ALA A 326 25.18 -14.45 -19.73
C ALA A 326 25.53 -13.61 -18.50
N VAL A 327 25.00 -13.94 -17.32
CA VAL A 327 25.31 -13.23 -16.06
C VAL A 327 26.79 -13.33 -15.73
N LYS A 328 27.39 -14.51 -15.90
CA LYS A 328 28.85 -14.69 -15.70
C LYS A 328 29.69 -13.84 -16.64
N LYS A 329 29.22 -13.62 -17.87
CA LYS A 329 29.93 -12.83 -18.89
C LYS A 329 29.71 -11.32 -18.74
N HIS A 330 28.47 -10.90 -18.46
CA HIS A 330 28.06 -9.51 -18.26
C HIS A 330 28.57 -8.95 -16.92
N GLY A 331 28.59 -9.80 -15.90
CA GLY A 331 28.64 -9.38 -14.50
C GLY A 331 27.24 -9.20 -13.91
N PRO A 332 27.15 -8.85 -12.62
CA PRO A 332 25.88 -8.69 -11.90
C PRO A 332 24.90 -7.75 -12.62
N ILE A 333 23.62 -8.14 -12.65
CA ILE A 333 22.55 -7.33 -13.24
C ILE A 333 21.87 -6.54 -12.12
N ASN A 334 22.04 -5.21 -12.13
CA ASN A 334 21.34 -4.33 -11.20
C ASN A 334 19.86 -4.21 -11.61
N VAL A 335 18.98 -4.76 -10.78
CA VAL A 335 17.54 -4.83 -11.10
C VAL A 335 16.90 -3.45 -10.99
N PHE A 336 17.27 -2.66 -9.98
CA PHE A 336 16.66 -1.35 -9.77
C PHE A 336 17.06 -0.32 -10.84
N ASP A 337 18.23 -0.46 -11.47
CA ASP A 337 18.62 0.39 -12.61
C ASP A 337 17.72 0.15 -13.85
N ILE A 338 17.21 -1.08 -14.00
CA ILE A 338 16.26 -1.42 -15.06
C ILE A 338 14.86 -0.95 -14.68
N VAL A 339 14.42 -1.19 -13.43
CA VAL A 339 13.12 -0.74 -12.92
C VAL A 339 12.97 0.78 -13.04
N GLU A 340 13.97 1.55 -12.63
CA GLU A 340 13.97 3.01 -12.70
C GLU A 340 13.67 3.52 -14.12
N LYS A 341 14.33 2.92 -15.13
CA LYS A 341 14.08 3.24 -16.55
C LYS A 341 12.73 2.69 -17.03
N GLY A 342 12.34 1.51 -16.55
CA GLY A 342 11.05 0.89 -16.85
C GLY A 342 9.88 1.80 -16.47
N LEU A 343 9.91 2.36 -15.26
CA LEU A 343 8.92 3.33 -14.78
C LEU A 343 8.81 4.53 -15.72
N GLN A 344 9.94 5.06 -16.17
CA GLN A 344 9.98 6.19 -17.11
C GLN A 344 9.51 5.83 -18.52
N MET A 345 9.37 4.54 -18.82
CA MET A 345 8.94 3.98 -20.11
C MET A 345 7.56 3.29 -20.03
N GLY A 346 6.78 3.62 -19.01
CA GLY A 346 5.38 3.21 -18.92
C GLY A 346 5.13 1.96 -18.09
N ASP A 347 6.13 1.35 -17.46
CA ASP A 347 5.92 0.22 -16.54
C ASP A 347 5.51 0.75 -15.16
N GLU A 348 4.78 -0.05 -14.38
CA GLU A 348 4.66 0.13 -12.92
C GLU A 348 5.40 -0.98 -12.15
N CYS A 349 5.98 -1.93 -12.90
CA CYS A 349 6.84 -3.01 -12.42
C CYS A 349 6.17 -4.01 -11.48
N HIS A 350 4.89 -4.31 -11.70
CA HIS A 350 4.20 -5.46 -11.13
C HIS A 350 3.28 -6.13 -12.16
N ALA A 351 2.30 -5.40 -12.69
CA ALA A 351 1.40 -5.87 -13.75
C ALA A 351 1.90 -5.56 -15.17
N ARG A 352 2.85 -4.63 -15.33
CA ARG A 352 3.43 -4.26 -16.62
C ARG A 352 4.95 -4.17 -16.51
N HIS A 353 5.62 -4.98 -17.33
CA HIS A 353 7.08 -5.10 -17.40
C HIS A 353 7.60 -5.06 -18.85
N VAL A 354 6.88 -4.41 -19.77
CA VAL A 354 7.22 -4.42 -21.20
C VAL A 354 8.56 -3.73 -21.43
N ALA A 355 8.75 -2.54 -20.84
CA ALA A 355 9.98 -1.78 -21.00
C ALA A 355 11.16 -2.46 -20.29
N SER A 356 10.95 -2.91 -19.05
CA SER A 356 11.95 -3.58 -18.23
C SER A 356 12.44 -4.88 -18.88
N THR A 357 11.54 -5.66 -19.48
CA THR A 357 11.89 -6.87 -20.24
C THR A 357 12.73 -6.51 -21.47
N ALA A 358 12.38 -5.48 -22.23
CA ALA A 358 13.15 -5.04 -23.39
C ALA A 358 14.55 -4.52 -23.02
N LEU A 359 14.67 -3.79 -21.90
CA LEU A 359 15.94 -3.31 -21.37
C LEU A 359 16.83 -4.47 -20.93
N LEU A 360 16.26 -5.50 -20.28
CA LEU A 360 16.97 -6.71 -19.92
C LEU A 360 17.47 -7.47 -21.17
N ILE A 361 16.61 -7.65 -22.18
CA ILE A 361 16.99 -8.28 -23.46
C ILE A 361 18.22 -7.57 -24.06
N LYS A 362 18.21 -6.23 -24.09
CA LYS A 362 19.32 -5.43 -24.64
C LYS A 362 20.65 -5.68 -23.93
N GLN A 363 20.63 -5.92 -22.62
CA GLN A 363 21.84 -6.24 -21.85
C GLN A 363 22.30 -7.70 -22.06
N LEU A 364 21.35 -8.63 -22.17
CA LEU A 364 21.65 -10.06 -22.19
C LEU A 364 22.08 -10.61 -23.55
N ILE A 365 21.55 -10.08 -24.67
CA ILE A 365 21.91 -10.56 -26.02
C ILE A 365 23.43 -10.60 -26.24
N PRO A 366 24.18 -9.49 -26.08
CA PRO A 366 25.63 -9.51 -26.31
C PRO A 366 26.32 -10.46 -25.33
N ALA A 367 25.91 -10.46 -24.06
CA ALA A 367 26.48 -11.32 -23.04
C ALA A 367 26.30 -12.81 -23.35
N MET A 368 25.14 -13.23 -23.84
CA MET A 368 24.89 -14.62 -24.26
C MET A 368 25.79 -15.02 -25.44
N LEU A 369 25.87 -14.17 -26.47
CA LEU A 369 26.68 -14.44 -27.66
C LEU A 369 28.17 -14.54 -27.31
N GLU A 370 28.67 -13.59 -26.52
CA GLU A 370 30.07 -13.58 -26.08
C GLU A 370 30.40 -14.69 -25.08
N ALA A 371 29.40 -15.23 -24.37
CA ALA A 371 29.54 -16.42 -23.53
C ALA A 371 29.53 -17.74 -24.34
N GLY A 372 29.37 -17.67 -25.67
CA GLY A 372 29.37 -18.84 -26.55
C GLY A 372 28.04 -19.59 -26.61
N VAL A 373 26.93 -18.97 -26.15
CA VAL A 373 25.60 -19.55 -26.33
C VAL A 373 25.26 -19.58 -27.81
N GLN A 374 24.77 -20.71 -28.30
CA GLN A 374 24.47 -20.91 -29.72
C GLN A 374 23.41 -19.90 -30.20
N GLY A 375 23.59 -19.36 -31.42
CA GLY A 375 22.72 -18.33 -31.97
C GLY A 375 21.23 -18.71 -31.99
N ASP A 376 20.91 -19.96 -32.33
CA ASP A 376 19.53 -20.46 -32.31
C ASP A 376 18.94 -20.51 -30.90
N THR A 377 19.76 -20.86 -29.90
CA THR A 377 19.37 -20.83 -28.49
C THR A 377 19.08 -19.39 -28.06
N VAL A 378 19.98 -18.43 -28.36
CA VAL A 378 19.74 -17.01 -28.08
C VAL A 378 18.45 -16.54 -28.73
N ALA A 379 18.25 -16.83 -30.02
CA ALA A 379 17.04 -16.44 -30.74
C ALA A 379 15.77 -17.04 -30.12
N SER A 380 15.82 -18.29 -29.66
CA SER A 380 14.68 -18.93 -28.97
C SER A 380 14.33 -18.24 -27.64
N ILE A 381 15.34 -17.83 -26.87
CA ILE A 381 15.15 -17.11 -25.60
C ILE A 381 14.58 -15.72 -25.85
N ILE A 382 15.08 -15.00 -26.85
CA ILE A 382 14.57 -13.67 -27.17
C ILE A 382 13.11 -13.73 -27.64
N ARG A 383 12.74 -14.73 -28.46
CA ARG A 383 11.32 -14.94 -28.82
C ARG A 383 10.46 -15.21 -27.59
N PHE A 384 10.92 -16.09 -26.70
CA PHE A 384 10.21 -16.38 -25.45
C PHE A 384 10.01 -15.12 -24.59
N MET A 385 11.05 -14.29 -24.40
CA MET A 385 10.95 -13.05 -23.64
C MET A 385 10.06 -12.00 -24.34
N ASN A 386 10.11 -11.91 -25.67
CA ASN A 386 9.29 -10.96 -26.43
C ASN A 386 7.79 -11.28 -26.38
N GLU A 387 7.43 -12.56 -26.39
CA GLU A 387 6.04 -13.02 -26.20
C GLU A 387 5.58 -12.94 -24.74
N ASN A 388 6.54 -12.82 -23.81
CA ASN A 388 6.31 -12.73 -22.38
C ASN A 388 6.60 -11.32 -21.83
N SER A 389 5.63 -10.42 -21.95
CA SER A 389 5.71 -9.08 -21.37
C SER A 389 5.88 -9.02 -19.85
N HIS A 390 5.73 -10.15 -19.13
CA HIS A 390 5.93 -10.26 -17.68
C HIS A 390 7.29 -10.91 -17.31
N PHE A 391 8.18 -11.15 -18.28
CA PHE A 391 9.42 -11.89 -18.01
C PHE A 391 10.25 -11.27 -16.87
N PHE A 392 10.30 -9.94 -16.81
CA PHE A 392 11.05 -9.21 -15.78
C PHE A 392 10.39 -9.23 -14.38
N LEU A 393 9.15 -9.70 -14.22
CA LEU A 393 8.45 -9.72 -12.93
C LEU A 393 9.28 -10.40 -11.84
N ASN A 394 9.77 -11.61 -12.10
CA ASN A 394 10.53 -12.38 -11.11
C ASN A 394 11.85 -11.69 -10.70
N PHE A 395 12.46 -10.92 -11.60
CA PHE A 395 13.62 -10.08 -11.28
C PHE A 395 13.21 -9.01 -10.27
N THR A 396 12.14 -8.26 -10.56
CA THR A 396 11.58 -7.26 -9.65
C THR A 396 11.21 -7.86 -8.30
N LEU A 397 10.54 -9.01 -8.27
CA LEU A 397 10.16 -9.68 -7.02
C LEU A 397 11.37 -10.03 -6.16
N SER A 398 12.40 -10.65 -6.73
CA SER A 398 13.60 -11.01 -5.99
C SER A 398 14.34 -9.77 -5.46
N ALA A 399 14.38 -8.68 -6.24
CA ALA A 399 15.01 -7.42 -5.88
C ALA A 399 14.26 -6.68 -4.77
N VAL A 400 12.93 -6.63 -4.86
CA VAL A 400 12.09 -6.06 -3.81
C VAL A 400 12.22 -6.89 -2.54
N LYS A 401 12.08 -8.22 -2.61
CA LYS A 401 12.15 -9.07 -1.41
C LYS A 401 13.47 -8.94 -0.67
N VAL A 402 14.60 -8.98 -1.38
CA VAL A 402 15.92 -8.83 -0.75
C VAL A 402 16.14 -7.43 -0.17
N THR A 403 15.52 -6.41 -0.78
CA THR A 403 15.52 -5.03 -0.27
C THR A 403 14.70 -4.93 1.02
N MET A 404 13.43 -5.35 0.98
CA MET A 404 12.52 -5.25 2.13
C MET A 404 12.96 -6.12 3.30
N ASP A 405 13.57 -7.29 3.04
CA ASP A 405 14.15 -8.12 4.09
C ASP A 405 15.31 -7.43 4.82
N SER A 406 16.12 -6.62 4.12
CA SER A 406 17.18 -5.86 4.76
C SER A 406 16.63 -4.75 5.67
N ALA A 407 15.42 -4.28 5.39
CA ALA A 407 14.72 -3.23 6.14
C ALA A 407 13.75 -3.78 7.21
N HIS A 408 13.72 -5.10 7.42
CA HIS A 408 12.88 -5.76 8.42
C HIS A 408 13.58 -5.87 9.78
N ASN A 409 12.83 -6.25 10.83
CA ASN A 409 13.32 -6.44 12.20
C ASN A 409 13.97 -5.18 12.79
N ILE A 410 13.30 -4.02 12.63
CA ILE A 410 13.71 -2.74 13.23
C ILE A 410 12.71 -2.42 14.33
N PRO A 411 13.06 -2.61 15.62
CA PRO A 411 12.17 -2.32 16.74
C PRO A 411 11.55 -0.93 16.66
N PHE A 412 10.32 -0.79 17.16
CA PHE A 412 9.51 0.43 17.11
C PHE A 412 9.02 0.87 15.72
N SER A 413 9.51 0.28 14.62
CA SER A 413 9.02 0.69 13.32
C SER A 413 7.59 0.20 13.04
N THR A 414 6.78 1.09 12.46
CA THR A 414 5.40 0.84 12.03
C THR A 414 5.29 0.55 10.53
N ILE A 415 6.41 0.42 9.83
CA ILE A 415 6.43 0.26 8.37
C ILE A 415 6.17 -1.19 7.98
N VAL A 416 5.26 -1.38 7.03
CA VAL A 416 5.02 -2.67 6.37
C VAL A 416 6.21 -3.04 5.48
N THR A 417 6.76 -4.23 5.70
CA THR A 417 7.94 -4.76 5.00
C THR A 417 7.64 -6.04 4.22
N GLY A 418 6.40 -6.51 4.25
CA GLY A 418 5.99 -7.68 3.49
C GLY A 418 4.48 -7.84 3.45
N MET A 419 4.00 -8.17 2.27
CA MET A 419 2.63 -8.61 2.02
C MET A 419 2.71 -9.85 1.12
N SER A 420 1.94 -10.89 1.45
CA SER A 420 1.97 -12.17 0.74
C SER A 420 0.65 -12.89 0.92
N ARG A 421 0.22 -13.64 -0.09
CA ARG A 421 -1.03 -14.41 -0.03
C ARG A 421 -0.96 -15.75 -0.75
N ASN A 422 -1.78 -16.71 -0.33
CA ASN A 422 -1.82 -18.07 -0.89
C ASN A 422 -3.18 -18.42 -1.51
N GLY A 423 -4.06 -17.44 -1.74
CA GLY A 423 -5.42 -17.64 -2.25
C GLY A 423 -6.46 -17.94 -1.16
N VAL A 424 -6.03 -18.03 0.10
CA VAL A 424 -6.90 -18.26 1.27
C VAL A 424 -6.55 -17.30 2.40
N ASP A 425 -5.28 -17.26 2.77
CA ASP A 425 -4.73 -16.44 3.84
C ASP A 425 -3.79 -15.36 3.28
N PHE A 426 -3.91 -14.16 3.83
CA PHE A 426 -3.06 -13.00 3.62
C PHE A 426 -2.14 -12.83 4.83
N MET A 427 -0.85 -12.59 4.58
CA MET A 427 0.16 -12.31 5.59
C MET A 427 0.67 -10.88 5.48
N LEU A 428 0.69 -10.17 6.62
CA LEU A 428 1.30 -8.85 6.78
C LEU A 428 2.53 -8.92 7.69
N ARG A 429 3.66 -8.36 7.23
CA ARG A 429 4.89 -8.18 8.00
C ARG A 429 5.12 -6.70 8.27
N VAL A 430 5.41 -6.37 9.53
CA VAL A 430 5.72 -5.01 9.98
C VAL A 430 7.09 -5.01 10.66
N ALA A 431 7.95 -4.07 10.31
CA ALA A 431 9.35 -4.04 10.73
C ALA A 431 9.53 -4.17 12.26
N GLY A 432 8.68 -3.50 13.04
CA GLY A 432 8.74 -3.51 14.51
C GLY A 432 8.19 -4.77 15.18
N LEU A 433 7.53 -5.68 14.46
CA LEU A 433 6.99 -6.93 15.01
C LEU A 433 7.98 -8.11 14.94
N GLY A 434 9.19 -7.88 14.43
CA GLY A 434 10.18 -8.94 14.31
C GLY A 434 9.70 -10.09 13.43
N GLU A 435 9.84 -11.33 13.91
CA GLU A 435 9.40 -12.53 13.18
C GLU A 435 7.89 -12.78 13.25
N THR A 436 7.15 -12.00 14.06
CA THR A 436 5.70 -12.13 14.18
C THR A 436 5.02 -11.52 12.95
N CYS A 437 4.22 -12.33 12.26
CA CYS A 437 3.41 -11.90 11.11
C CYS A 437 1.93 -11.99 11.46
N ILE A 438 1.15 -11.01 11.01
CA ILE A 438 -0.31 -11.01 11.16
C ILE A 438 -0.91 -11.74 9.97
N VAL A 439 -1.90 -12.61 10.22
CA VAL A 439 -2.59 -13.37 9.17
C VAL A 439 -4.09 -13.14 9.26
N ASP A 440 -4.73 -12.98 8.11
CA ASP A 440 -6.19 -12.84 7.98
C ASP A 440 -6.60 -13.41 6.61
N PRO A 441 -7.88 -13.77 6.38
CA PRO A 441 -8.31 -14.22 5.05
C PRO A 441 -8.04 -13.18 3.96
N VAL A 442 -7.75 -13.66 2.76
CA VAL A 442 -7.62 -12.78 1.58
C VAL A 442 -8.97 -12.13 1.24
N SER A 443 -8.92 -10.98 0.58
CA SER A 443 -10.11 -10.39 -0.03
C SER A 443 -10.57 -11.21 -1.23
N ASP A 444 -11.88 -11.17 -1.48
CA ASP A 444 -12.45 -11.62 -2.74
C ASP A 444 -11.93 -10.76 -3.90
N MET A 445 -11.89 -11.34 -5.10
CA MET A 445 -11.41 -10.67 -6.32
C MET A 445 -12.50 -9.81 -6.99
N ASP A 446 -13.38 -9.19 -6.19
CA ASP A 446 -14.60 -8.51 -6.63
C ASP A 446 -14.35 -7.24 -7.47
N LYS A 447 -13.19 -6.60 -7.30
CA LYS A 447 -12.77 -5.41 -8.06
C LYS A 447 -11.94 -5.74 -9.31
N ALA A 448 -11.76 -7.02 -9.63
CA ALA A 448 -11.01 -7.41 -10.81
C ALA A 448 -11.83 -7.27 -12.10
N ILE A 449 -11.13 -7.12 -13.23
CA ILE A 449 -11.72 -7.19 -14.56
C ILE A 449 -11.61 -8.63 -15.06
N TYR A 450 -12.75 -9.24 -15.36
CA TYR A 450 -12.86 -10.61 -15.83
C TYR A 450 -12.81 -10.69 -17.35
N TYR A 451 -12.20 -11.75 -17.86
CA TYR A 451 -12.33 -12.13 -19.26
C TYR A 451 -13.78 -12.54 -19.57
N THR A 452 -14.15 -12.52 -20.84
CA THR A 452 -15.48 -12.96 -21.29
C THR A 452 -15.80 -14.35 -20.73
N ASP A 453 -17.04 -14.53 -20.29
CA ASP A 453 -17.59 -15.76 -19.70
C ASP A 453 -17.12 -16.15 -18.30
N PHE A 454 -16.31 -15.32 -17.63
CA PHE A 454 -15.91 -15.53 -16.23
C PHE A 454 -16.43 -14.46 -15.30
N THR A 455 -16.61 -14.84 -14.03
CA THR A 455 -17.01 -13.92 -12.95
C THR A 455 -16.25 -14.22 -11.66
N VAL A 456 -16.51 -13.43 -10.61
CA VAL A 456 -15.91 -13.63 -9.28
C VAL A 456 -16.20 -15.00 -8.68
N GLN A 457 -17.29 -15.66 -9.08
CA GLN A 457 -17.64 -17.00 -8.62
C GLN A 457 -16.68 -18.08 -9.15
N ASP A 458 -15.97 -17.83 -10.25
CA ASP A 458 -14.99 -18.75 -10.82
C ASP A 458 -13.58 -18.57 -10.22
N ALA A 459 -13.37 -17.46 -9.49
CA ALA A 459 -12.08 -17.01 -9.04
C ALA A 459 -11.62 -17.69 -7.74
N ALA A 460 -10.33 -17.99 -7.69
CA ALA A 460 -9.62 -18.15 -6.44
C ALA A 460 -9.50 -16.78 -5.74
N GLY A 461 -9.31 -16.79 -4.41
CA GLY A 461 -8.91 -15.58 -3.67
C GLY A 461 -7.53 -15.07 -4.11
N ASP A 462 -7.17 -13.85 -3.70
CA ASP A 462 -5.90 -13.24 -4.13
C ASP A 462 -4.66 -14.11 -3.74
N ILE A 463 -3.72 -14.30 -4.66
CA ILE A 463 -2.69 -15.35 -4.55
C ILE A 463 -1.30 -15.02 -5.13
N GLY A 464 -0.24 -15.18 -4.34
CA GLY A 464 1.17 -14.97 -4.69
C GLY A 464 1.99 -14.12 -3.73
N ASP A 465 3.30 -14.09 -3.88
CA ASP A 465 4.13 -13.20 -3.04
C ASP A 465 4.31 -11.81 -3.63
N SER A 466 3.76 -11.56 -4.82
CA SER A 466 3.98 -10.33 -5.56
C SER A 466 3.45 -9.07 -4.89
N ALA A 467 2.55 -9.19 -3.90
CA ALA A 467 2.04 -8.07 -3.10
C ALA A 467 3.13 -7.35 -2.28
N ILE A 468 4.35 -7.90 -2.21
CA ILE A 468 5.48 -7.19 -1.62
C ILE A 468 5.94 -5.99 -2.46
N VAL A 469 5.65 -5.95 -3.76
CA VAL A 469 6.16 -4.93 -4.70
C VAL A 469 5.71 -3.52 -4.27
N GLU A 470 4.48 -3.43 -3.79
CA GLU A 470 3.79 -2.26 -3.28
C GLU A 470 4.47 -1.70 -2.04
N THR A 471 5.09 -2.56 -1.23
CA THR A 471 5.82 -2.12 -0.03
C THR A 471 7.10 -1.36 -0.37
N CYS A 472 7.62 -1.51 -1.59
CA CYS A 472 8.84 -0.87 -2.09
C CYS A 472 8.55 0.31 -3.04
N GLY A 473 7.32 0.83 -3.06
CA GLY A 473 6.96 1.97 -3.89
C GLY A 473 6.84 1.67 -5.38
N LEU A 474 6.51 0.42 -5.72
CA LEU A 474 6.22 -0.04 -7.09
C LEU A 474 4.79 -0.58 -7.16
N GLY A 475 4.38 -1.14 -8.31
CA GLY A 475 3.05 -1.73 -8.45
C GLY A 475 1.95 -0.66 -8.35
N GLY A 476 0.98 -0.88 -7.45
CA GLY A 476 -0.03 0.12 -7.11
C GLY A 476 0.54 1.50 -6.71
N MET A 477 1.70 1.53 -6.05
CA MET A 477 2.39 2.77 -5.66
C MET A 477 3.03 3.51 -6.85
N ALA A 478 3.16 2.85 -8.00
CA ALA A 478 3.70 3.44 -9.22
C ALA A 478 2.68 3.43 -10.37
N ILE A 479 1.39 3.18 -10.08
CA ILE A 479 0.35 2.93 -11.08
C ILE A 479 0.22 4.05 -12.11
N ALA A 480 0.45 5.31 -11.70
CA ALA A 480 0.43 6.47 -12.59
C ALA A 480 1.58 6.49 -13.61
N SER A 481 2.63 5.69 -13.42
CA SER A 481 3.67 5.47 -14.44
C SER A 481 3.16 4.67 -15.62
N ALA A 482 2.07 3.89 -15.45
CA ALA A 482 1.54 3.00 -16.47
C ALA A 482 0.10 3.37 -16.86
N PRO A 483 -0.12 4.40 -17.70
CA PRO A 483 -1.45 4.79 -18.16
C PRO A 483 -2.26 3.64 -18.81
N SER A 484 -1.57 2.67 -19.42
CA SER A 484 -2.22 1.50 -20.03
C SER A 484 -2.93 0.58 -19.04
N VAL A 485 -2.64 0.68 -17.74
CA VAL A 485 -3.31 -0.09 -16.69
C VAL A 485 -4.39 0.72 -15.94
N ALA A 486 -4.79 1.88 -16.46
CA ALA A 486 -5.87 2.69 -15.87
C ALA A 486 -7.19 1.93 -15.61
N PRO A 487 -7.60 0.94 -16.43
CA PRO A 487 -8.76 0.09 -16.11
C PRO A 487 -8.75 -0.51 -14.71
N PHE A 488 -7.57 -0.75 -14.12
CA PHE A 488 -7.45 -1.38 -12.81
C PHE A 488 -7.97 -0.50 -11.67
N VAL A 489 -8.02 0.82 -11.84
CA VAL A 489 -8.36 1.76 -10.76
C VAL A 489 -9.48 2.74 -11.13
N GLY A 490 -10.34 2.39 -12.09
CA GLY A 490 -11.50 3.21 -12.47
C GLY A 490 -11.63 3.52 -13.97
N GLY A 491 -10.60 3.21 -14.76
CA GLY A 491 -10.62 3.33 -16.21
C GLY A 491 -9.98 4.60 -16.77
N LYS A 492 -9.76 5.64 -15.95
CA LYS A 492 -9.13 6.89 -16.40
C LYS A 492 -7.76 7.09 -15.76
N PHE A 493 -6.92 7.83 -16.47
CA PHE A 493 -5.62 8.25 -15.95
C PHE A 493 -5.75 9.16 -14.71
N SER A 494 -6.80 9.98 -14.63
CA SER A 494 -7.11 10.79 -13.43
C SER A 494 -7.29 9.94 -12.18
N ASP A 495 -7.85 8.75 -12.33
CA ASP A 495 -8.14 7.85 -11.20
C ASP A 495 -6.84 7.22 -10.67
N GLN A 496 -5.85 7.01 -11.55
CA GLN A 496 -4.49 6.63 -11.16
C GLN A 496 -3.80 7.75 -10.37
N ILE A 497 -3.92 9.01 -10.80
CA ILE A 497 -3.37 10.16 -10.07
C ILE A 497 -3.99 10.26 -8.68
N GLU A 498 -5.33 10.17 -8.58
CA GLU A 498 -6.05 10.22 -7.31
C GLU A 498 -5.63 9.06 -6.39
N SER A 499 -5.43 7.86 -6.96
CA SER A 499 -4.93 6.70 -6.23
C SER A 499 -3.56 6.95 -5.61
N ILE A 500 -2.61 7.56 -6.35
CA ILE A 500 -1.30 7.94 -5.80
C ILE A 500 -1.44 8.95 -4.66
N GLN A 501 -2.32 9.94 -4.79
CA GLN A 501 -2.57 10.93 -3.74
C GLN A 501 -3.12 10.28 -2.46
N LYS A 502 -4.03 9.31 -2.59
CA LYS A 502 -4.53 8.49 -1.48
C LYS A 502 -3.39 7.66 -0.86
N LEU A 503 -2.58 6.98 -1.66
CA LEU A 503 -1.46 6.16 -1.17
C LEU A 503 -0.37 7.00 -0.46
N ASN A 504 -0.14 8.24 -0.90
CA ASN A 504 0.72 9.19 -0.21
C ASN A 504 0.27 9.50 1.23
N SER A 505 -1.04 9.46 1.49
CA SER A 505 -1.57 9.71 2.85
C SER A 505 -1.20 8.62 3.85
N ILE A 506 -0.89 7.40 3.39
CA ILE A 506 -0.55 6.24 4.25
C ILE A 506 0.93 5.89 4.24
N THR A 507 1.77 6.70 3.58
CA THR A 507 3.21 6.47 3.46
C THR A 507 4.03 7.58 4.12
N VAL A 508 5.18 7.24 4.69
CA VAL A 508 5.99 8.21 5.49
C VAL A 508 7.05 8.94 4.66
N ALA A 509 7.38 8.43 3.48
CA ALA A 509 8.42 8.97 2.61
C ALA A 509 8.06 8.80 1.13
N MET A 510 8.95 9.29 0.27
CA MET A 510 8.93 9.03 -1.16
C MET A 510 10.21 8.26 -1.54
N HIS A 511 10.14 7.44 -2.59
CA HIS A 511 11.31 6.68 -3.06
C HIS A 511 12.26 7.58 -3.86
N ASP A 512 13.53 7.68 -3.49
CA ASP A 512 14.47 8.63 -4.11
C ASP A 512 14.81 8.31 -5.57
N ARG A 513 14.71 7.03 -5.94
CA ARG A 513 15.05 6.53 -7.28
C ARG A 513 13.87 6.46 -8.24
N PHE A 514 12.66 6.22 -7.73
CA PHE A 514 11.53 5.79 -8.56
C PHE A 514 10.65 6.99 -8.83
N LYS A 515 10.65 7.46 -10.08
CA LYS A 515 9.98 8.67 -10.53
C LYS A 515 8.96 8.37 -11.59
N MET A 516 7.83 9.07 -11.52
CA MET A 516 6.69 8.90 -12.42
C MET A 516 6.61 10.10 -13.37
N PRO A 517 6.97 9.96 -14.66
CA PRO A 517 6.91 11.08 -15.60
C PRO A 517 5.52 11.71 -15.72
N ALA A 518 4.48 10.89 -15.60
CA ALA A 518 3.10 11.32 -15.71
C ALA A 518 2.60 12.15 -14.51
N MET A 519 3.39 12.22 -13.44
CA MET A 519 3.17 13.02 -12.23
C MET A 519 4.24 14.14 -12.12
N ASP A 520 4.64 14.76 -13.23
CA ASP A 520 5.69 15.79 -13.27
C ASP A 520 7.02 15.35 -12.60
N MET A 521 7.39 14.08 -12.79
CA MET A 521 8.58 13.46 -12.20
C MET A 521 8.55 13.38 -10.66
N GLU A 522 7.37 13.44 -10.04
CA GLU A 522 7.22 13.10 -8.63
C GLU A 522 7.70 11.65 -8.36
N ASN A 523 8.30 11.47 -7.19
CA ASN A 523 8.74 10.16 -6.72
C ASN A 523 7.54 9.27 -6.39
N THR A 524 7.73 7.96 -6.26
CA THR A 524 6.67 7.04 -5.81
C THR A 524 6.52 7.06 -4.27
N PRO A 525 5.30 6.83 -3.73
CA PRO A 525 5.07 6.72 -2.29
C PRO A 525 5.88 5.57 -1.68
N LEU A 526 6.43 5.74 -0.46
CA LEU A 526 7.27 4.74 0.20
C LEU A 526 7.04 4.65 1.71
N GLY A 527 7.04 3.41 2.21
CA GLY A 527 6.93 3.09 3.63
C GLY A 527 5.49 3.21 4.12
N ILE A 528 4.68 2.20 3.79
CA ILE A 528 3.29 2.07 4.25
C ILE A 528 3.31 1.98 5.78
N ASP A 529 2.71 2.97 6.44
CA ASP A 529 2.69 3.10 7.90
C ASP A 529 1.36 2.62 8.46
N ILE A 530 1.41 1.59 9.32
CA ILE A 530 0.20 1.01 9.87
C ILE A 530 -0.63 2.02 10.67
N LEU A 531 0.00 3.02 11.32
CA LEU A 531 -0.73 4.02 12.11
C LEU A 531 -1.66 4.83 11.20
N ARG A 532 -1.15 5.22 10.03
CA ARG A 532 -1.90 5.99 9.03
C ARG A 532 -2.94 5.14 8.32
N VAL A 533 -2.65 3.87 8.03
CA VAL A 533 -3.65 2.96 7.44
C VAL A 533 -4.82 2.78 8.40
N VAL A 534 -4.57 2.53 9.69
CA VAL A 534 -5.64 2.39 10.69
C VAL A 534 -6.39 3.71 10.88
N GLU A 535 -5.69 4.84 10.95
CA GLU A 535 -6.30 6.17 11.12
C GLU A 535 -7.21 6.54 9.94
N THR A 536 -6.70 6.42 8.71
CA THR A 536 -7.37 6.90 7.49
C THR A 536 -8.29 5.88 6.84
N ARG A 537 -8.12 4.59 7.17
CA ARG A 537 -8.79 3.45 6.52
C ARG A 537 -8.47 3.29 5.03
N ILE A 538 -7.54 4.08 4.50
CA ILE A 538 -6.96 3.87 3.18
C ILE A 538 -6.00 2.69 3.28
N VAL A 539 -6.23 1.67 2.46
CA VAL A 539 -5.40 0.47 2.39
C VAL A 539 -4.60 0.43 1.09
N PRO A 540 -3.41 -0.18 1.08
CA PRO A 540 -2.72 -0.45 -0.18
C PRO A 540 -3.57 -1.40 -1.03
N PHE A 541 -3.64 -1.11 -2.32
CA PHE A 541 -4.18 -2.04 -3.30
C PHE A 541 -3.04 -2.68 -4.09
N ILE A 542 -3.28 -3.91 -4.52
CA ILE A 542 -2.32 -4.81 -5.14
C ILE A 542 -2.74 -4.99 -6.59
N THR A 543 -1.84 -4.72 -7.53
CA THR A 543 -2.12 -5.03 -8.95
C THR A 543 -1.88 -6.51 -9.19
N THR A 544 -2.90 -7.26 -9.57
CA THR A 544 -2.86 -8.72 -9.52
C THR A 544 -3.66 -9.39 -10.64
N GLY A 545 -3.40 -10.68 -10.84
CA GLY A 545 -4.13 -11.55 -11.77
C GLY A 545 -5.15 -12.40 -11.02
N VAL A 546 -6.25 -12.73 -11.69
CA VAL A 546 -7.28 -13.63 -11.16
C VAL A 546 -7.06 -15.03 -11.72
N LEU A 547 -6.96 -16.03 -10.85
CA LEU A 547 -6.85 -17.44 -11.27
C LEU A 547 -8.17 -18.17 -11.12
N HIS A 548 -8.42 -19.12 -12.01
CA HIS A 548 -9.59 -19.97 -11.90
C HIS A 548 -9.44 -20.95 -10.74
N GLU A 549 -10.45 -21.02 -9.86
CA GLU A 549 -10.42 -21.88 -8.68
C GLU A 549 -10.43 -23.37 -9.07
N THR A 550 -11.34 -23.80 -9.94
CA THR A 550 -11.61 -25.23 -10.16
C THR A 550 -11.12 -25.80 -11.49
N SER A 551 -10.93 -24.97 -12.53
CA SER A 551 -10.57 -25.47 -13.86
C SER A 551 -9.13 -25.97 -13.93
N ALA A 552 -8.95 -27.17 -14.51
CA ALA A 552 -7.62 -27.75 -14.73
C ALA A 552 -6.93 -27.27 -16.02
N THR A 553 -7.67 -26.63 -16.91
CA THR A 553 -7.19 -26.21 -18.25
C THR A 553 -7.14 -24.70 -18.42
N VAL A 554 -7.81 -23.96 -17.54
CA VAL A 554 -7.83 -22.49 -17.54
C VAL A 554 -7.05 -22.00 -16.34
N GLY A 555 -6.02 -21.18 -16.59
CA GLY A 555 -5.21 -20.56 -15.55
C GLY A 555 -5.77 -19.21 -15.14
N GLN A 556 -5.31 -18.15 -15.80
CA GLN A 556 -5.76 -16.79 -15.55
C GLN A 556 -7.12 -16.50 -16.22
N ILE A 557 -8.05 -15.91 -15.48
CA ILE A 557 -9.41 -15.54 -15.92
C ILE A 557 -9.71 -14.04 -15.80
N GLY A 558 -8.74 -13.26 -15.34
CA GLY A 558 -8.89 -11.82 -15.18
C GLY A 558 -7.64 -11.14 -14.64
N THR A 559 -7.73 -9.81 -14.52
CA THR A 559 -6.68 -8.93 -13.99
C THR A 559 -7.32 -7.73 -13.33
N GLY A 560 -6.70 -7.15 -12.31
CA GLY A 560 -7.19 -5.92 -11.71
C GLY A 560 -6.49 -5.62 -10.41
N ILE A 561 -7.27 -5.20 -9.41
CA ILE A 561 -6.77 -4.92 -8.07
C ILE A 561 -7.43 -5.79 -7.01
N ALA A 562 -6.67 -6.11 -5.98
CA ALA A 562 -7.16 -6.59 -4.69
C ALA A 562 -6.76 -5.59 -3.61
N ASN A 563 -7.58 -5.37 -2.58
CA ASN A 563 -7.20 -4.51 -1.46
C ASN A 563 -6.64 -5.36 -0.33
N ALA A 564 -5.61 -4.87 0.37
CA ALA A 564 -5.21 -5.50 1.61
C ALA A 564 -6.35 -5.36 2.65
N PRO A 565 -6.77 -6.45 3.33
CA PRO A 565 -7.77 -6.36 4.39
C PRO A 565 -7.38 -5.36 5.48
N VAL A 566 -8.24 -4.38 5.77
CA VAL A 566 -7.96 -3.36 6.79
C VAL A 566 -7.74 -3.96 8.19
N THR A 567 -8.40 -5.09 8.46
CA THR A 567 -8.31 -5.86 9.70
C THR A 567 -6.90 -6.38 9.99
N LEU A 568 -6.05 -6.58 8.99
CA LEU A 568 -4.63 -6.91 9.18
C LEU A 568 -3.89 -5.77 9.89
N PHE A 569 -4.20 -4.52 9.53
CA PHE A 569 -3.54 -3.34 10.07
C PHE A 569 -4.03 -3.03 11.49
N ASP A 570 -5.32 -3.24 11.76
CA ASP A 570 -5.89 -3.16 13.11
C ASP A 570 -5.20 -4.16 14.05
N GLN A 571 -5.07 -5.41 13.60
CA GLN A 571 -4.38 -6.46 14.33
C GLN A 571 -2.89 -6.15 14.53
N ALA A 572 -2.21 -5.61 13.51
CA ALA A 572 -0.81 -5.19 13.62
C ALA A 572 -0.63 -4.06 14.63
N LEU A 573 -1.57 -3.10 14.69
CA LEU A 573 -1.55 -2.02 15.67
C LEU A 573 -1.67 -2.56 17.10
N VAL A 574 -2.58 -3.51 17.33
CA VAL A 574 -2.72 -4.18 18.63
C VAL A 574 -1.47 -4.97 19.00
N ALA A 575 -0.83 -5.64 18.03
CA ALA A 575 0.41 -6.36 18.27
C ALA A 575 1.56 -5.42 18.66
N LEU A 576 1.77 -4.30 17.95
CA LEU A 576 2.79 -3.31 18.30
C LEU A 576 2.52 -2.68 19.67
N ALA A 577 1.26 -2.36 19.97
CA ALA A 577 0.89 -1.83 21.27
C ALA A 577 1.28 -2.78 22.42
N LYS A 578 1.15 -4.09 22.22
CA LYS A 578 1.61 -5.08 23.20
C LYS A 578 3.13 -5.06 23.35
N GLU A 579 3.88 -5.04 22.24
CA GLU A 579 5.36 -4.92 22.27
C GLU A 579 5.83 -3.66 23.00
N TRP A 580 5.09 -2.56 22.89
CA TRP A 580 5.37 -1.30 23.57
C TRP A 580 4.74 -1.18 24.97
N ASN A 581 4.16 -2.26 25.50
CA ASN A 581 3.49 -2.30 26.80
C ASN A 581 2.35 -1.27 26.97
N ILE A 582 1.65 -0.91 25.89
CA ILE A 582 0.48 -0.03 25.90
C ILE A 582 -0.77 -0.86 26.21
N LYS A 583 -1.50 -0.49 27.27
CA LYS A 583 -2.75 -1.17 27.66
C LYS A 583 -3.87 -0.90 26.65
N THR A 584 -4.48 -1.97 26.14
CA THR A 584 -5.65 -1.93 25.24
C THR A 584 -6.73 -2.92 25.70
N GLN A 585 -7.99 -2.62 25.38
CA GLN A 585 -9.13 -3.53 25.58
C GLN A 585 -9.34 -4.45 24.36
N LEU A 586 -8.67 -4.18 23.24
CA LEU A 586 -8.76 -5.00 22.05
C LEU A 586 -8.12 -6.37 22.30
N PRO A 587 -8.74 -7.46 21.82
CA PRO A 587 -8.15 -8.77 21.92
C PRO A 587 -6.85 -8.81 21.12
N TYR A 588 -5.87 -9.54 21.63
CA TYR A 588 -4.66 -9.81 20.86
C TYR A 588 -5.02 -10.58 19.57
N PRO A 589 -4.34 -10.34 18.44
CA PRO A 589 -4.65 -11.01 17.17
C PRO A 589 -4.75 -12.52 17.30
N ALA A 590 -5.83 -13.09 16.77
CA ALA A 590 -6.12 -14.52 16.90
C ALA A 590 -5.21 -15.37 15.99
N SER A 591 -4.84 -14.84 14.83
CA SER A 591 -4.05 -15.52 13.81
C SER A 591 -2.70 -14.84 13.63
N ILE A 592 -1.71 -15.30 14.37
CA ILE A 592 -0.31 -14.91 14.21
C ILE A 592 0.53 -16.12 13.87
N ILE A 593 1.54 -15.90 13.03
CA ILE A 593 2.54 -16.90 12.69
C ILE A 593 3.94 -16.35 12.91
N GLN A 594 4.89 -17.24 13.07
CA GLN A 594 6.31 -16.93 12.98
C GLN A 594 6.90 -17.66 11.78
N ILE A 595 7.60 -16.93 10.92
CA ILE A 595 8.34 -17.54 9.81
C ILE A 595 9.80 -17.64 10.23
N GLU A 596 10.17 -18.78 10.79
CA GLU A 596 11.57 -19.09 11.03
C GLU A 596 12.29 -19.23 9.69
N LYS A 597 13.09 -18.22 9.34
CA LYS A 597 13.91 -18.25 8.13
C LYS A 597 15.09 -19.21 8.31
N GLU A 598 15.27 -20.08 7.35
CA GLU A 598 16.48 -20.88 7.24
C GLU A 598 17.66 -19.98 6.89
N LYS A 599 18.81 -20.23 7.55
CA LYS A 599 20.07 -19.55 7.22
C LYS A 599 20.63 -20.13 5.94
N VAL A 600 20.12 -19.66 4.81
CA VAL A 600 20.64 -20.00 3.49
C VAL A 600 21.85 -19.12 3.19
N GLY A 601 23.06 -19.67 3.35
CA GLY A 601 24.28 -19.11 2.74
C GLY A 601 24.52 -19.74 1.37
N LEU A 602 25.01 -18.96 0.40
CA LEU A 602 25.43 -19.50 -0.90
C LEU A 602 26.43 -20.65 -0.71
N PRO A 603 26.37 -21.70 -1.54
CA PRO A 603 27.37 -22.76 -1.54
C PRO A 603 28.79 -22.26 -1.82
#